data_AF-A0A2J8L4D5-F1
#
_entry.id   AF-A0A2J8L4D5-F1
#
_cell.length_a   1.000
_cell.length_b   1.000
_cell.length_c   1.000
_cell.angle_alpha   90.00
_cell.angle_beta   90.00
_cell.angle_gamma   90.00
#
_symmetry.space_group_name_H-M   'P 1'
#
loop_
_entity.id
_entity.type
_entity.pdbx_description
1 polymer ?
#
loop_
_entity_poly.entity_id
_entity_poly.type
_entity_poly.pdbx_seq_one_letter_code
_entity_poly.pdbx_strand_id
1 'polypeptide(L)'
;ENSLLHLKTVKHELLPSVNDITAVGPAHFYATNDHYFSDPFLKYLETYLNLHWANVVYYSPNEVKVVAEGFDSANGINISPDDKYIYVADILAHEIHVLEKHTNMNLTQLKILTISHLEGT
;
A
#
# COMPACT_ATOMS: atom_id res chain seq x y z
N GLU A 1 33.30 4.65 -1.88
CA GLU A 1 32.25 5.26 -1.05
C GLU A 1 30.92 4.99 -1.72
N ASN A 2 30.09 4.11 -1.15
CA ASN A 2 28.75 3.81 -1.66
C ASN A 2 27.75 4.15 -0.55
N SER A 3 27.26 5.39 -0.55
CA SER A 3 26.28 5.88 0.41
C SER A 3 24.95 6.20 -0.28
N LEU A 4 23.86 6.03 0.46
CA LEU A 4 22.55 6.50 0.04
C LEU A 4 22.44 8.01 0.35
N LEU A 5 22.10 8.80 -0.67
CA LEU A 5 21.88 10.24 -0.54
C LEU A 5 20.38 10.52 -0.65
N HIS A 6 19.82 11.18 0.36
CA HIS A 6 18.44 11.64 0.30
C HIS A 6 18.32 12.80 -0.69
N LEU A 7 17.55 12.59 -1.77
CA LEU A 7 17.36 13.60 -2.83
C LEU A 7 16.14 14.49 -2.60
N LYS A 8 15.02 13.91 -2.15
CA LYS A 8 13.74 14.60 -2.06
C LYS A 8 12.80 13.88 -1.10
N THR A 9 12.05 14.67 -0.34
CA THR A 9 10.87 14.20 0.40
C THR A 9 9.61 14.56 -0.40
N VAL A 10 8.73 13.59 -0.61
CA VAL A 10 7.38 13.81 -1.16
C VAL A 10 6.40 13.87 0.01
N LYS A 11 5.49 14.86 -0.01
CA LYS A 11 4.42 15.01 0.98
C LYS A 11 3.11 15.26 0.24
N HIS A 12 2.04 14.62 0.70
CA HIS A 12 0.70 14.81 0.17
C HIS A 12 -0.33 14.48 1.27
N GLU A 13 -1.51 15.09 1.23
CA GLU A 13 -2.57 14.83 2.21
C GLU A 13 -3.07 13.38 2.19
N LEU A 14 -2.98 12.72 1.02
CA LEU A 14 -3.29 11.29 0.83
C LEU A 14 -2.13 10.36 1.24
N LEU A 15 -1.01 10.88 1.74
CA LEU A 15 0.13 10.09 2.22
C LEU A 15 0.39 10.31 3.72
N PRO A 16 -0.62 10.18 4.60
CA PRO A 16 -0.47 10.49 6.03
C PRO A 16 0.36 9.45 6.80
N SER A 17 0.41 8.20 6.32
CA SER A 17 1.01 7.07 7.04
C SER A 17 1.66 6.05 6.11
N VAL A 18 2.57 6.52 5.25
CA VAL A 18 3.21 5.65 4.25
C VAL A 18 4.04 4.56 4.93
N ASN A 19 3.81 3.31 4.53
CA ASN A 19 4.59 2.15 4.99
C ASN A 19 5.63 1.72 3.94
N ASP A 20 5.19 1.45 2.71
CA ASP A 20 6.05 1.02 1.60
C ASP A 20 5.59 1.60 0.26
N ILE A 21 6.47 1.53 -0.75
CA ILE A 21 6.16 1.97 -2.12
C ILE A 21 6.66 0.97 -3.17
N THR A 22 5.98 0.93 -4.32
CA THR A 22 6.51 0.31 -5.54
C THR A 22 6.55 1.33 -6.67
N ALA A 23 7.72 1.51 -7.25
CA ALA A 23 7.94 2.48 -8.32
C ALA A 23 7.44 1.93 -9.66
N VAL A 24 6.66 2.74 -10.38
CA VAL A 24 6.18 2.46 -11.74
C VAL A 24 6.68 3.49 -12.77
N GLY A 25 7.63 4.33 -12.33
CA GLY A 25 8.33 5.29 -13.17
C GLY A 25 9.27 6.18 -12.34
N PRO A 26 10.00 7.11 -12.98
CA PRO A 26 11.02 7.92 -12.29
C PRO A 26 10.52 8.78 -11.12
N ALA A 27 9.24 9.18 -11.17
CA ALA A 27 8.56 9.94 -10.12
C ALA A 27 7.12 9.45 -9.91
N HIS A 28 6.86 8.17 -10.20
CA HIS A 28 5.54 7.56 -10.16
C HIS A 28 5.60 6.31 -9.30
N PHE A 29 4.68 6.17 -8.35
CA PHE A 29 4.65 5.01 -7.46
C PHE A 29 3.25 4.75 -6.91
N TYR A 30 3.02 3.51 -6.52
CA TYR A 30 1.95 3.19 -5.57
C TYR A 30 2.55 3.16 -4.17
N ALA A 31 1.80 3.66 -3.20
CA ALA A 31 2.17 3.71 -1.79
C ALA A 31 1.07 3.08 -0.95
N THR A 32 1.44 2.31 0.05
CA THR A 32 0.53 1.83 1.09
C THR A 32 0.51 2.83 2.24
N ASN A 33 -0.68 3.23 2.67
CA ASN A 33 -0.86 3.82 3.99
C ASN A 33 -1.32 2.71 4.93
N ASP A 34 -0.53 2.42 5.97
CA ASP A 34 -0.86 1.36 6.93
C ASP A 34 -1.98 1.74 7.90
N HIS A 35 -2.32 3.03 7.94
CA HIS A 35 -3.38 3.65 8.73
C HIS A 35 -3.93 4.87 8.00
N TYR A 36 -5.17 5.24 8.29
CA TYR A 36 -5.75 6.51 7.87
C TYR A 36 -5.18 7.69 8.66
N PHE A 37 -5.04 7.55 9.98
CA PHE A 37 -4.52 8.63 10.82
C PHE A 37 -2.98 8.65 10.88
N SER A 38 -2.41 9.85 11.00
CA SER A 38 -0.97 10.03 11.29
C SER A 38 -0.65 10.10 12.79
N ASP A 39 -1.63 10.47 13.61
CA ASP A 39 -1.46 10.60 15.07
C ASP A 39 -1.31 9.22 15.73
N PRO A 40 -0.28 8.99 16.57
CA PRO A 40 -0.04 7.67 17.16
C PRO A 40 -1.17 7.13 18.03
N PHE A 41 -1.89 7.99 18.75
CA PHE A 41 -3.00 7.56 19.60
C PHE A 41 -4.21 7.15 18.74
N LEU A 42 -4.50 7.92 17.69
CA LEU A 42 -5.55 7.56 16.74
C LEU A 42 -5.21 6.30 15.94
N LYS A 43 -3.96 6.08 15.54
CA LYS A 43 -3.50 4.82 14.93
C LYS A 43 -3.74 3.62 15.83
N TYR A 44 -3.37 3.76 17.10
CA TYR A 44 -3.63 2.71 18.10
C TYR A 44 -5.12 2.40 18.20
N LEU A 45 -5.97 3.43 18.23
CA LEU A 45 -7.42 3.25 18.29
C LEU A 45 -7.99 2.63 17.01
N GLU A 46 -7.50 3.05 15.84
CA GLU A 46 -7.85 2.50 14.52
C GLU A 46 -7.56 0.99 14.46
N THR A 47 -6.36 0.58 14.89
CA THR A 47 -5.98 -0.84 15.00
C THR A 47 -6.83 -1.57 16.04
N TYR A 48 -6.99 -1.01 17.24
CA TYR A 48 -7.71 -1.66 18.34
C TYR A 48 -9.18 -1.93 18.01
N LEU A 49 -9.81 -1.01 17.27
CA LEU A 49 -11.19 -1.15 16.80
C LEU A 49 -11.32 -1.94 15.50
N ASN A 50 -10.21 -2.41 14.92
CA ASN A 50 -10.13 -3.09 13.63
C ASN A 50 -10.82 -2.31 12.50
N LEU A 51 -10.51 -1.01 12.39
CA LEU A 51 -11.06 -0.19 11.32
C LEU A 51 -10.28 -0.44 10.03
N HIS A 52 -10.98 -0.89 9.00
CA HIS A 52 -10.41 -1.23 7.68
C HIS A 52 -10.14 0.03 6.83
N TRP A 53 -9.43 1.03 7.38
CA TRP A 53 -9.25 2.34 6.74
C TRP A 53 -7.88 2.53 6.07
N ALA A 54 -6.99 1.54 6.19
CA ALA A 54 -5.76 1.51 5.42
C ALA A 54 -6.06 1.43 3.91
N ASN A 55 -5.16 1.98 3.10
CA ASN A 55 -5.40 2.17 1.66
C ASN A 55 -4.11 2.16 0.83
N VAL A 56 -4.29 2.14 -0.49
CA VAL A 56 -3.23 2.28 -1.48
C VAL A 56 -3.48 3.54 -2.28
N VAL A 57 -2.43 4.35 -2.46
CA VAL A 57 -2.45 5.61 -3.20
C VAL A 57 -1.50 5.52 -4.37
N TYR A 58 -1.98 5.96 -5.54
CA TYR A 58 -1.12 6.25 -6.66
C TYR A 58 -0.62 7.70 -6.57
N TYR A 59 0.67 7.90 -6.75
CA TYR A 59 1.31 9.21 -6.81
C TYR A 59 1.97 9.44 -8.18
N SER A 60 1.76 10.65 -8.68
CA SER A 60 2.56 11.27 -9.74
C SER A 60 2.71 12.77 -9.43
N PRO A 61 3.61 13.50 -10.13
CA PRO A 61 3.70 14.94 -9.97
C PRO A 61 2.41 15.72 -10.35
N ASN A 62 1.54 15.12 -11.17
CA ASN A 62 0.36 15.78 -11.74
C ASN A 62 -0.97 15.31 -11.13
N GLU A 63 -0.98 14.12 -10.53
CA GLU A 63 -2.18 13.47 -9.99
C GLU A 63 -1.78 12.58 -8.81
N VAL A 64 -2.54 12.67 -7.71
CA VAL A 64 -2.45 11.77 -6.56
C VAL A 64 -3.86 11.31 -6.22
N LYS A 65 -4.08 10.00 -6.10
CA LYS A 65 -5.42 9.44 -5.86
C LYS A 65 -5.36 8.13 -5.08
N VAL A 66 -6.38 7.88 -4.27
CA VAL A 66 -6.63 6.55 -3.68
C VAL A 66 -7.04 5.61 -4.81
N VAL A 67 -6.43 4.42 -4.85
CA VAL A 67 -6.66 3.41 -5.91
C VAL A 67 -7.09 2.04 -5.37
N ALA A 68 -6.96 1.81 -4.06
CA ALA A 68 -7.56 0.69 -3.35
C ALA A 68 -7.72 1.07 -1.88
N GLU A 69 -8.73 0.52 -1.20
CA GLU A 69 -9.10 0.81 0.18
C GLU A 69 -9.72 -0.42 0.84
N GLY A 70 -9.92 -0.38 2.15
CA GLY A 70 -10.55 -1.49 2.89
C GLY A 70 -9.56 -2.51 3.44
N PHE A 71 -8.31 -2.11 3.70
CA PHE A 71 -7.29 -2.96 4.31
C PHE A 71 -7.29 -2.82 5.84
N ASP A 72 -6.96 -3.88 6.56
CA ASP A 72 -6.78 -3.86 8.02
C ASP A 72 -5.45 -3.20 8.38
N SER A 73 -4.39 -3.49 7.61
CA SER A 73 -3.13 -2.73 7.64
C SER A 73 -2.30 -3.01 6.38
N ALA A 74 -2.38 -2.11 5.41
CA ALA A 74 -1.63 -2.20 4.15
C ALA A 74 -0.13 -1.94 4.39
N ASN A 75 0.71 -2.94 4.13
CA ASN A 75 2.14 -2.91 4.46
C ASN A 75 2.99 -3.00 3.18
N GLY A 76 3.68 -4.12 2.94
CA GLY A 76 4.49 -4.31 1.73
C GLY A 76 3.67 -4.23 0.44
N ILE A 77 4.24 -3.61 -0.59
CA ILE A 77 3.62 -3.48 -1.92
C ILE A 77 4.63 -3.76 -3.04
N ASN A 78 4.23 -4.51 -4.07
CA ASN A 78 5.09 -4.78 -5.21
C ASN A 78 4.30 -4.99 -6.51
N ILE A 79 5.00 -5.13 -7.62
CA ILE A 79 4.43 -5.24 -8.97
C ILE A 79 4.93 -6.49 -9.69
N SER A 80 4.08 -7.08 -10.53
CA SER A 80 4.46 -8.20 -11.38
C SER A 80 5.49 -7.79 -12.43
N PRO A 81 6.38 -8.71 -12.88
CA PRO A 81 7.38 -8.39 -13.90
C PRO A 81 6.81 -7.90 -15.23
N ASP A 82 5.55 -8.23 -15.54
CA ASP A 82 4.84 -7.78 -16.74
C ASP A 82 4.00 -6.51 -16.53
N ASP A 83 4.10 -5.85 -15.37
CA ASP A 83 3.46 -4.56 -15.03
C ASP A 83 1.91 -4.59 -15.01
N LYS A 84 1.33 -5.79 -14.90
CA LYS A 84 -0.14 -6.00 -14.92
C LYS A 84 -0.77 -6.16 -13.55
N TYR A 85 -0.01 -6.57 -12.54
CA TYR A 85 -0.56 -6.88 -11.21
C TYR A 85 0.20 -6.17 -10.10
N ILE A 86 -0.54 -5.60 -9.16
CA ILE A 86 -0.01 -5.10 -7.90
C ILE A 86 -0.31 -6.13 -6.80
N TYR A 87 0.66 -6.37 -5.94
CA TYR A 87 0.54 -7.21 -4.75
C TYR A 87 0.62 -6.31 -3.51
N VAL A 88 -0.35 -6.44 -2.60
CA VAL A 88 -0.36 -5.71 -1.33
C VAL A 88 -0.50 -6.71 -0.20
N ALA A 89 0.38 -6.63 0.78
CA ALA A 89 0.26 -7.39 2.02
C ALA A 89 -0.66 -6.64 2.99
N ASP A 90 -1.73 -7.30 3.41
CA ASP A 90 -2.58 -6.88 4.51
C ASP A 90 -2.24 -7.71 5.75
N ILE A 91 -1.42 -7.13 6.61
CA ILE A 91 -0.71 -7.91 7.63
C ILE A 91 -1.60 -8.31 8.81
N LEU A 92 -2.63 -7.52 9.11
CA LEU A 92 -3.57 -7.83 10.19
C LEU A 92 -4.68 -8.76 9.72
N ALA A 93 -5.04 -8.72 8.44
CA ALA A 93 -5.95 -9.69 7.83
C ALA A 93 -5.29 -11.05 7.54
N HIS A 94 -3.96 -11.13 7.54
CA HIS A 94 -3.18 -12.27 7.06
C HIS A 94 -3.42 -12.58 5.58
N GLU A 95 -3.47 -11.55 4.75
CA GLU A 95 -3.85 -11.65 3.34
C GLU A 95 -2.82 -11.02 2.40
N ILE A 96 -2.73 -11.56 1.19
CA ILE A 96 -2.10 -10.88 0.05
C ILE A 96 -3.18 -10.58 -0.98
N HIS A 97 -3.35 -9.30 -1.28
CA HIS A 97 -4.26 -8.82 -2.31
C HIS A 97 -3.53 -8.77 -3.65
N VAL A 98 -4.10 -9.43 -4.65
CA VAL A 98 -3.70 -9.32 -6.05
C VAL A 98 -4.66 -8.38 -6.73
N LEU A 99 -4.16 -7.24 -7.21
CA LEU A 99 -4.94 -6.23 -7.90
C LEU A 99 -4.49 -6.11 -9.36
N GLU A 100 -5.44 -6.06 -10.29
CA GLU A 100 -5.17 -5.75 -11.69
C GLU A 100 -4.88 -4.25 -11.83
N LYS A 101 -3.77 -3.92 -12.52
CA LYS A 101 -3.36 -2.55 -12.82
C LYS A 101 -3.86 -2.14 -14.20
N HIS A 102 -4.64 -1.06 -14.23
CA HIS A 102 -5.16 -0.48 -15.47
C HIS A 102 -4.22 0.57 -16.05
N THR A 103 -4.39 0.90 -17.33
CA THR A 103 -3.58 1.91 -18.03
C THR A 103 -3.74 3.32 -17.46
N ASN A 104 -4.87 3.60 -16.78
CA ASN A 104 -5.13 4.86 -16.07
C ASN A 104 -4.60 4.88 -14.62
N MET A 105 -3.80 3.87 -14.24
CA MET A 105 -3.22 3.68 -12.91
C MET A 105 -4.23 3.36 -11.80
N ASN A 106 -5.48 3.07 -12.13
CA ASN A 106 -6.42 2.52 -11.16
C ASN A 106 -6.11 1.03 -10.92
N LEU A 107 -6.51 0.55 -9.75
CA LEU A 107 -6.42 -0.86 -9.39
C LEU A 107 -7.82 -1.47 -9.28
N THR A 108 -7.94 -2.77 -9.54
CA THR A 108 -9.16 -3.53 -9.25
C THR A 108 -8.79 -4.83 -8.57
N GLN A 109 -9.46 -5.14 -7.46
CA GLN A 109 -9.22 -6.39 -6.74
C GLN A 109 -9.51 -7.59 -7.65
N LEU A 110 -8.49 -8.42 -7.89
CA LEU A 110 -8.62 -9.63 -8.71
C LEU A 110 -8.75 -10.87 -7.84
N LYS A 111 -7.91 -10.99 -6.80
CA LYS A 111 -7.89 -12.17 -5.92
C LYS A 111 -7.32 -11.82 -4.55
N ILE A 112 -7.85 -12.41 -3.50
CA ILE A 112 -7.28 -12.37 -2.15
C ILE A 112 -6.68 -13.75 -1.85
N LEU A 113 -5.45 -13.77 -1.33
CA LEU A 113 -4.75 -14.96 -0.90
C LEU A 113 -4.62 -14.94 0.61
N THR A 114 -5.45 -15.71 1.32
CA THR A 114 -5.31 -15.86 2.76
C THR A 114 -4.10 -16.73 3.09
N ILE A 115 -3.19 -16.17 3.88
CA ILE A 115 -2.07 -16.89 4.45
C ILE A 115 -2.58 -17.63 5.67
N SER A 116 -3.10 -18.83 5.44
CA SER A 116 -3.34 -19.77 6.55
C SER A 116 -2.00 -20.24 7.10
N HIS A 117 -1.92 -20.33 8.42
CA HIS A 117 -0.87 -21.11 9.04
C HIS A 117 -1.04 -22.55 8.53
N LEU A 118 -0.04 -23.09 7.83
CA LEU A 118 0.08 -24.53 7.71
C LEU A 118 0.31 -25.03 9.14
N GLU A 119 -0.76 -25.42 9.84
CA GLU A 119 -0.64 -26.32 10.99
C GLU A 119 -0.07 -27.64 10.44
N GLY A 120 1.26 -27.68 10.35
CA GLY A 120 2.02 -28.89 10.12
C GLY A 120 2.19 -29.61 11.45
N THR A 121 1.56 -30.78 11.52
CA THR A 121 1.81 -31.93 12.44
C THR A 121 1.50 -31.77 13.91
#